data_AF-A0A023GMX1-F1
#
_entry.id   AF-A0A023GMX1-F1
#
_cell.length_a   1.000
_cell.length_b   1.000
_cell.length_c   1.000
_cell.angle_alpha   90.00
_cell.angle_beta   90.00
_cell.angle_gamma   90.00
#
_symmetry.space_group_name_H-M   'P 1'
#
loop_
_entity.id
_entity.type
_entity.pdbx_description
1 polymer ?
#
loop_
_entity_poly.entity_id
_entity_poly.type
_entity_poly.pdbx_seq_one_letter_code
_entity_poly.pdbx_strand_id
1 'polypeptide(L)'
;MSIPRFLLATVLGAQLCCALTLSTYFGPEDKARLKSLFTSQRALADVPSAHYAAYGLGLLGEKIANPQEFCKVLKTVDQKNLESLYHAASGSKALGNCPLDIAEGKATLQAALKEDSSVVQLYHAVLALKALGVSVDSSKVSQLLLAALKKDDSMANLGYAFHVASVLGGNVSPFTDRIEDAIVQADEVGNELLQFEGGLSVTATILSGVYRLSEAAKKAPTLSKEQVLKFSNYLLSRKNVQQVKGAALLYDVLKLLTTNSYHVPVAISVSGSSALSKAAPTVVVQVTDLLGAPLGPSRVLLSKAVRLR
;
A
#
# COMPACT_ATOMS: atom_id res chain seq x y z
N MET A 1 -36.57 -39.71 -27.07
CA MET A 1 -36.41 -39.03 -25.75
C MET A 1 -34.94 -39.13 -25.37
N SER A 2 -34.19 -38.03 -25.40
CA SER A 2 -32.74 -38.03 -25.12
C SER A 2 -32.47 -37.23 -23.85
N ILE A 3 -31.84 -37.89 -22.87
CA ILE A 3 -31.55 -37.36 -21.54
C ILE A 3 -30.33 -36.42 -21.63
N PRO A 4 -30.35 -35.21 -21.04
CA PRO A 4 -29.18 -34.35 -20.98
C PRO A 4 -28.25 -34.84 -19.86
N ARG A 5 -27.02 -35.21 -20.21
CA ARG A 5 -25.95 -35.51 -19.24
C ARG A 5 -25.37 -34.18 -18.72
N PHE A 6 -25.62 -33.89 -17.45
CA PHE A 6 -24.89 -32.87 -16.71
C PHE A 6 -23.46 -33.36 -16.45
N LEU A 7 -22.47 -32.57 -16.88
CA LEU A 7 -21.06 -32.78 -16.58
C LEU A 7 -20.73 -31.99 -15.31
N LEU A 8 -20.54 -32.71 -14.20
CA LEU A 8 -19.97 -32.19 -12.97
C LEU A 8 -18.44 -32.31 -13.09
N ALA A 9 -17.71 -31.20 -13.07
CA ALA A 9 -16.26 -31.20 -13.13
C ALA A 9 -15.67 -31.28 -11.71
N THR A 10 -15.16 -32.45 -11.32
CA THR A 10 -14.25 -32.62 -10.18
C THR A 10 -12.82 -32.55 -10.68
N VAL A 11 -12.04 -31.61 -10.12
CA VAL A 11 -10.64 -31.38 -10.46
C VAL A 11 -9.76 -32.37 -9.69
N LEU A 12 -9.01 -33.22 -10.38
CA LEU A 12 -7.92 -33.99 -9.78
C LEU A 12 -6.61 -33.83 -10.56
N GLY A 13 -5.67 -33.11 -9.94
CA GLY A 13 -4.23 -33.35 -9.90
C GLY A 13 -3.47 -33.66 -11.18
N ALA A 14 -3.00 -32.61 -11.87
CA ALA A 14 -1.72 -32.65 -12.56
C ALA A 14 -0.82 -31.58 -11.92
N GLN A 15 0.37 -31.97 -11.43
CA GLN A 15 1.44 -31.06 -11.05
C GLN A 15 1.94 -30.33 -12.30
N LEU A 16 1.17 -29.34 -12.75
CA LEU A 16 1.72 -28.20 -13.46
C LEU A 16 2.63 -27.51 -12.43
N CYS A 17 3.85 -27.15 -12.79
CA CYS A 17 4.53 -26.06 -12.11
C CYS A 17 3.55 -24.87 -12.17
N CYS A 18 2.79 -24.65 -11.09
CA CYS A 18 2.03 -23.43 -10.88
C CYS A 18 3.08 -22.34 -10.76
N ALA A 19 3.47 -21.75 -11.90
CA ALA A 19 4.15 -20.48 -11.87
C ALA A 19 3.25 -19.56 -11.06
N LEU A 20 3.78 -18.99 -9.97
CA LEU A 20 3.04 -18.04 -9.16
C LEU A 20 2.63 -16.87 -10.09
N THR A 21 1.34 -16.73 -10.34
CA THR A 21 0.79 -15.68 -11.21
C THR A 21 -0.28 -14.91 -10.47
N LEU A 22 -0.40 -13.63 -10.78
CA LEU A 22 -1.50 -12.79 -10.33
C LEU A 22 -2.72 -13.09 -11.20
N SER A 23 -3.70 -13.80 -10.62
CA SER A 23 -4.93 -14.23 -11.30
C SER A 23 -6.03 -13.16 -11.32
N THR A 24 -5.80 -12.04 -10.65
CA THR A 24 -6.74 -10.90 -10.58
C THR A 24 -5.97 -9.59 -10.54
N TYR A 25 -6.70 -8.48 -10.66
CA TYR A 25 -6.21 -7.13 -10.55
C TYR A 25 -7.24 -6.25 -9.84
N PHE A 26 -6.84 -5.04 -9.46
CA PHE A 26 -7.70 -4.07 -8.80
C PHE A 26 -8.49 -3.27 -9.86
N GLY A 27 -9.72 -3.71 -10.13
CA GLY A 27 -10.51 -3.26 -11.28
C GLY A 27 -11.33 -1.99 -11.05
N PRO A 28 -12.10 -1.55 -12.08
CA PRO A 28 -12.95 -0.36 -11.99
C PRO A 28 -13.99 -0.43 -10.86
N GLU A 29 -14.62 -1.57 -10.63
CA GLU A 29 -15.58 -1.76 -9.53
C GLU A 29 -14.90 -1.64 -8.15
N ASP A 30 -13.68 -2.17 -8.03
CA ASP A 30 -12.89 -2.06 -6.80
C ASP A 30 -12.55 -0.58 -6.52
N LYS A 31 -12.15 0.19 -7.55
CA LYS A 31 -11.91 1.64 -7.45
C LYS A 31 -13.18 2.42 -7.08
N ALA A 32 -14.32 2.08 -7.68
CA ALA A 32 -15.60 2.70 -7.37
C ALA A 32 -16.02 2.45 -5.92
N ARG A 33 -15.79 1.24 -5.39
CA ARG A 33 -16.05 0.90 -3.98
C ARG A 33 -15.18 1.72 -3.04
N LEU A 34 -13.88 1.87 -3.32
CA LEU A 34 -13.00 2.72 -2.50
C LEU A 34 -13.42 4.18 -2.53
N LYS A 35 -13.76 4.70 -3.72
CA LYS A 35 -14.30 6.07 -3.86
C LYS A 35 -15.52 6.26 -2.96
N SER A 36 -16.49 5.35 -3.04
CA SER A 36 -17.70 5.38 -2.21
C SER A 36 -17.36 5.40 -0.71
N LEU A 37 -16.43 4.56 -0.28
CA LEU A 37 -15.96 4.53 1.11
C LEU A 37 -15.33 5.86 1.54
N PHE A 38 -14.44 6.43 0.72
CA PHE A 38 -13.76 7.70 1.02
C PHE A 38 -14.67 8.94 0.94
N THR A 39 -15.85 8.82 0.34
CA THR A 39 -16.87 9.87 0.32
C THR A 39 -18.02 9.64 1.32
N SER A 40 -17.98 8.54 2.08
CA SER A 40 -19.02 8.19 3.05
C SER A 40 -18.94 9.04 4.32
N GLN A 41 -19.97 8.99 5.16
CA GLN A 41 -19.93 9.64 6.48
C GLN A 41 -18.78 9.13 7.36
N ARG A 42 -18.35 7.87 7.19
CA ARG A 42 -17.21 7.29 7.92
C ARG A 42 -15.90 7.99 7.58
N ALA A 43 -15.78 8.59 6.40
CA ALA A 43 -14.61 9.36 6.00
C ALA A 43 -14.42 10.62 6.84
N LEU A 44 -15.46 11.12 7.50
CA LEU A 44 -15.44 12.34 8.31
C LEU A 44 -15.68 12.07 9.80
N ALA A 45 -15.59 10.81 10.23
CA ALA A 45 -15.87 10.41 11.62
C ALA A 45 -14.88 11.02 12.62
N ASP A 46 -13.61 11.14 12.22
CA ASP A 46 -12.51 11.64 13.05
C ASP A 46 -11.34 12.14 12.17
N VAL A 47 -10.33 12.74 12.82
CA VAL A 47 -9.13 13.28 12.15
C VAL A 47 -8.38 12.21 11.35
N PRO A 48 -8.12 10.99 11.88
CA PRO A 48 -7.48 9.92 11.09
C PRO A 48 -8.27 9.48 9.86
N SER A 49 -9.59 9.33 9.98
CA SER A 49 -10.45 8.92 8.87
C SER A 49 -10.48 9.99 7.78
N ALA A 50 -10.56 11.27 8.16
CA ALA A 50 -10.52 12.40 7.23
C ALA A 50 -9.18 12.47 6.48
N HIS A 51 -8.06 12.24 7.18
CA HIS A 51 -6.75 12.13 6.54
C HIS A 51 -6.73 10.99 5.51
N TYR A 52 -7.01 9.75 5.91
CA TYR A 52 -6.87 8.61 5.00
C TYR A 52 -7.85 8.67 3.83
N ALA A 53 -9.07 9.19 4.03
CA ALA A 53 -10.00 9.39 2.93
C ALA A 53 -9.54 10.47 1.94
N ALA A 54 -9.05 11.62 2.42
CA ALA A 54 -8.49 12.65 1.54
C ALA A 54 -7.27 12.12 0.77
N TYR A 55 -6.38 11.39 1.45
CA TYR A 55 -5.22 10.74 0.84
C TYR A 55 -5.64 9.71 -0.22
N GLY A 56 -6.59 8.83 0.11
CA GLY A 56 -7.12 7.82 -0.79
C GLY A 56 -7.78 8.40 -2.05
N LEU A 57 -8.56 9.48 -1.91
CA LEU A 57 -9.14 10.20 -3.05
C LEU A 57 -8.06 10.80 -3.95
N GLY A 58 -7.02 11.39 -3.36
CA GLY A 58 -5.87 11.89 -4.10
C GLY A 58 -5.13 10.77 -4.86
N LEU A 59 -4.96 9.59 -4.25
CA LEU A 59 -4.35 8.45 -4.91
C LEU A 59 -5.19 7.95 -6.10
N LEU A 60 -6.52 7.96 -5.98
CA LEU A 60 -7.46 7.61 -7.06
C LEU A 60 -7.48 8.66 -8.20
N GLY A 61 -6.87 9.84 -8.00
CA GLY A 61 -6.98 10.95 -8.93
C GLY A 61 -8.35 11.61 -8.92
N GLU A 62 -9.13 11.40 -7.86
CA GLU A 62 -10.48 11.91 -7.71
C GLU A 62 -10.48 13.33 -7.14
N LYS A 63 -11.37 14.18 -7.67
CA LYS A 63 -11.59 15.50 -7.09
C LYS A 63 -12.41 15.36 -5.80
N ILE A 64 -11.95 15.98 -4.73
CA ILE A 64 -12.67 16.04 -3.46
C ILE A 64 -13.76 17.08 -3.60
N ALA A 65 -15.03 16.65 -3.63
CA ALA A 65 -16.17 17.53 -3.89
C ALA A 65 -16.41 18.57 -2.78
N ASN A 66 -16.25 18.16 -1.51
CA ASN A 66 -16.49 19.00 -0.34
C ASN A 66 -15.23 19.15 0.53
N PRO A 67 -14.15 19.76 0.01
CA PRO A 67 -12.86 19.81 0.71
C PRO A 67 -12.94 20.58 2.04
N GLN A 68 -13.93 21.47 2.19
CA GLN A 68 -14.15 22.25 3.42
C GLN A 68 -14.61 21.38 4.60
N GLU A 69 -15.43 20.34 4.35
CA GLU A 69 -15.88 19.43 5.42
C GLU A 69 -14.73 18.59 5.97
N PHE A 70 -13.86 18.08 5.08
CA PHE A 70 -12.62 17.44 5.49
C PHE A 70 -11.75 18.40 6.30
N CYS A 71 -11.57 19.63 5.81
CA CYS A 71 -10.75 20.62 6.49
C CYS A 71 -11.30 20.98 7.87
N LYS A 72 -12.63 21.07 8.02
CA LYS A 72 -13.31 21.30 9.30
C LYS A 72 -12.98 20.21 10.31
N VAL A 73 -13.02 18.93 9.90
CA VAL A 73 -12.63 17.80 10.77
C VAL A 73 -11.14 17.87 11.11
N LEU A 74 -10.26 18.11 10.13
CA LEU A 74 -8.82 18.18 10.38
C LEU A 74 -8.43 19.32 11.35
N LYS A 75 -9.23 20.40 11.41
CA LYS A 75 -9.05 21.51 12.36
C LYS A 75 -9.44 21.17 13.80
N THR A 76 -10.09 20.03 14.06
CA THR A 76 -10.35 19.55 15.44
C THR A 76 -9.14 18.82 16.04
N VAL A 77 -7.96 18.99 15.44
CA VAL A 77 -6.70 18.42 15.88
C VAL A 77 -6.41 18.73 17.35
N ASP A 78 -5.97 17.72 18.09
CA ASP A 78 -5.39 17.89 19.42
C ASP A 78 -3.90 18.21 19.28
N GLN A 79 -3.53 19.46 19.58
CA GLN A 79 -2.17 19.96 19.44
C GLN A 79 -1.17 19.38 20.46
N LYS A 80 -1.64 18.58 21.43
CA LYS A 80 -0.79 17.88 22.40
C LYS A 80 -0.59 16.41 22.05
N ASN A 81 -1.33 15.90 21.06
CA ASN A 81 -1.27 14.52 20.63
C ASN A 81 -0.54 14.38 19.29
N LEU A 82 0.59 13.66 19.29
CA LEU A 82 1.43 13.48 18.09
C LEU A 82 0.72 12.78 16.95
N GLU A 83 -0.11 11.76 17.23
CA GLU A 83 -0.88 11.04 16.22
C GLU A 83 -1.94 11.96 15.59
N SER A 84 -2.67 12.71 16.41
CA SER A 84 -3.66 13.70 15.94
C SER A 84 -2.99 14.74 15.02
N LEU A 85 -1.85 15.29 15.44
CA LEU A 85 -1.06 16.22 14.63
C LEU A 85 -0.57 15.62 13.32
N TYR A 86 -0.09 14.37 13.34
CA TYR A 86 0.31 13.65 12.13
C TYR A 86 -0.84 13.50 11.14
N HIS A 87 -2.02 13.08 11.61
CA HIS A 87 -3.18 12.94 10.75
C HIS A 87 -3.66 14.28 10.23
N ALA A 88 -3.76 15.31 11.09
CA ALA A 88 -4.17 16.64 10.67
C ALA A 88 -3.24 17.22 9.61
N ALA A 89 -1.92 17.22 9.85
CA ALA A 89 -0.92 17.75 8.94
C ALA A 89 -0.90 17.00 7.60
N SER A 90 -0.93 15.67 7.64
CA SER A 90 -0.92 14.85 6.42
C SER A 90 -2.21 14.98 5.62
N GLY A 91 -3.36 15.02 6.31
CA GLY A 91 -4.66 15.28 5.68
C GLY A 91 -4.73 16.67 5.05
N SER A 92 -4.21 17.69 5.74
CA SER A 92 -4.13 19.07 5.22
C SER A 92 -3.30 19.12 3.94
N LYS A 93 -2.13 18.46 3.93
CA LYS A 93 -1.30 18.33 2.73
C LYS A 93 -2.01 17.59 1.60
N ALA A 94 -2.74 16.50 1.90
CA ALA A 94 -3.50 15.76 0.90
C ALA A 94 -4.63 16.61 0.28
N LEU A 95 -5.26 17.50 1.06
CA LEU A 95 -6.26 18.44 0.57
C LEU A 95 -5.67 19.62 -0.23
N GLY A 96 -4.41 19.99 0.03
CA GLY A 96 -3.71 21.14 -0.56
C GLY A 96 -4.17 22.50 -0.04
N ASN A 97 -5.48 22.74 0.10
CA ASN A 97 -6.07 24.02 0.50
C ASN A 97 -6.77 23.94 1.88
N CYS A 98 -6.07 23.43 2.90
CA CYS A 98 -6.59 23.39 4.27
C CYS A 98 -5.59 23.98 5.27
N PRO A 99 -5.64 25.29 5.56
CA PRO A 99 -4.73 25.89 6.54
C PRO A 99 -5.08 25.41 7.96
N LEU A 100 -4.06 24.96 8.69
CA LEU A 100 -4.16 24.55 10.08
C LEU A 100 -3.57 25.62 10.98
N ASP A 101 -4.30 26.02 12.02
CA ASP A 101 -3.79 26.85 13.10
C ASP A 101 -3.25 25.96 14.22
N ILE A 102 -1.96 25.62 14.13
CA ILE A 102 -1.31 24.64 15.01
C ILE A 102 0.03 25.15 15.58
N ALA A 103 0.05 26.40 16.05
CA ALA A 103 1.26 27.01 16.61
C ALA A 103 1.86 26.19 17.79
N GLU A 104 1.02 25.78 18.75
CA GLU A 104 1.43 24.90 19.86
C GLU A 104 1.83 23.52 19.33
N GLY A 105 1.07 22.99 18.38
CA GLY A 105 1.32 21.70 17.74
C GLY A 105 2.71 21.59 17.12
N LYS A 106 3.21 22.64 16.46
CA LYS A 106 4.58 22.65 15.92
C LYS A 106 5.64 22.49 17.02
N ALA A 107 5.46 23.17 18.15
CA ALA A 107 6.35 23.02 19.30
C ALA A 107 6.29 21.60 19.88
N THR A 108 5.09 21.02 20.00
CA THR A 108 4.88 19.62 20.43
C THR A 108 5.64 18.64 19.51
N LEU A 109 5.54 18.79 18.19
CA LEU A 109 6.23 17.93 17.23
C LEU A 109 7.76 18.05 17.35
N GLN A 110 8.28 19.27 17.50
CA GLN A 110 9.72 19.49 17.65
C GLN A 110 10.25 18.93 18.97
N ALA A 111 9.50 19.10 20.06
CA ALA A 111 9.86 18.56 21.38
C ALA A 111 9.90 17.02 21.41
N ALA A 112 9.19 16.36 20.50
CA ALA A 112 9.22 14.90 20.35
C ALA A 112 10.48 14.37 19.62
N LEU A 113 11.36 15.23 19.11
CA LEU A 113 12.61 14.83 18.48
C LEU A 113 13.77 14.78 19.50
N LYS A 114 13.69 13.81 20.42
CA LYS A 114 14.59 13.61 21.57
C LYS A 114 14.92 12.12 21.80
N GLU A 115 15.95 11.85 22.62
CA GLU A 115 16.60 10.53 22.77
C GLU A 115 15.72 9.42 23.38
N ASP A 116 14.71 9.78 24.16
CA ASP A 116 13.78 8.85 24.78
C ASP A 116 12.53 8.55 23.93
N SER A 117 12.37 9.22 22.78
CA SER A 117 11.22 9.02 21.91
C SER A 117 11.18 7.62 21.29
N SER A 118 9.97 7.06 21.22
CA SER A 118 9.72 5.79 20.52
C SER A 118 9.73 5.97 18.99
N VAL A 119 9.85 4.86 18.26
CA VAL A 119 9.79 4.87 16.79
C VAL A 119 8.49 5.47 16.28
N VAL A 120 7.35 5.15 16.91
CA VAL A 120 6.03 5.69 16.55
C VAL A 120 5.94 7.21 16.80
N GLN A 121 6.51 7.69 17.91
CA GLN A 121 6.55 9.13 18.19
C GLN A 121 7.39 9.88 17.15
N LEU A 122 8.56 9.32 16.79
CA LEU A 122 9.40 9.88 15.73
C LEU A 122 8.71 9.84 14.37
N TYR A 123 8.00 8.75 14.05
CA TYR A 123 7.20 8.62 12.85
C TYR A 123 6.15 9.71 12.72
N HIS A 124 5.31 9.89 13.74
CA HIS A 124 4.30 10.94 13.75
C HIS A 124 4.94 12.33 13.70
N ALA A 125 5.97 12.59 14.51
CA ALA A 125 6.63 13.88 14.58
C ALA A 125 7.26 14.30 13.25
N VAL A 126 8.11 13.45 12.69
CA VAL A 126 8.88 13.75 11.47
C VAL A 126 7.98 13.90 10.27
N LEU A 127 7.02 12.98 10.07
CA LEU A 127 6.14 13.03 8.91
C LEU A 127 5.16 14.20 9.00
N ALA A 128 4.67 14.55 10.19
CA ALA A 128 3.86 15.76 10.39
C ALA A 128 4.66 17.02 10.05
N LEU A 129 5.89 17.17 10.58
CA LEU A 129 6.75 18.32 10.30
C LEU A 129 7.03 18.45 8.79
N LYS A 130 7.35 17.34 8.12
CA LYS A 130 7.52 17.32 6.66
C LYS A 130 6.24 17.66 5.90
N ALA A 131 5.08 17.21 6.37
CA ALA A 131 3.80 17.55 5.76
C ALA A 131 3.48 19.05 5.87
N LEU A 132 3.89 19.69 6.97
CA LEU A 132 3.78 21.13 7.22
C LEU A 132 4.86 21.96 6.52
N GLY A 133 5.76 21.34 5.74
CA GLY A 133 6.88 22.03 5.08
C GLY A 133 7.99 22.48 6.03
N VAL A 134 8.02 21.96 7.26
CA VAL A 134 9.06 22.28 8.24
C VAL A 134 10.27 21.36 8.02
N SER A 135 11.46 21.95 7.91
CA SER A 135 12.71 21.20 7.80
C SER A 135 13.03 20.47 9.11
N VAL A 136 13.61 19.27 8.99
CA VAL A 136 14.15 18.49 10.12
C VAL A 136 15.62 18.22 9.87
N ASP A 137 16.42 18.20 10.94
CA ASP A 137 17.80 17.75 10.88
C ASP A 137 17.83 16.24 10.63
N SER A 138 18.20 15.87 9.40
CA SER A 138 18.17 14.46 8.96
C SER A 138 19.19 13.60 9.70
N SER A 139 20.35 14.16 10.06
CA SER A 139 21.39 13.43 10.80
C SER A 139 20.92 13.15 12.22
N LYS A 140 20.39 14.17 12.90
CA LYS A 140 19.83 14.02 14.25
C LYS A 140 18.68 13.01 14.27
N VAL A 141 17.71 13.14 13.35
CA VAL A 141 16.58 12.22 13.27
C VAL A 141 17.04 10.79 12.99
N SER A 142 18.01 10.60 12.10
CA SER A 142 18.58 9.27 11.83
C SER A 142 19.18 8.65 13.10
N GLN A 143 19.93 9.41 13.89
CA GLN A 143 20.51 8.93 15.14
C GLN A 143 19.44 8.54 16.17
N LEU A 144 18.43 9.39 16.35
CA LEU A 144 17.29 9.14 17.24
C LEU A 144 16.53 7.87 16.83
N LEU A 145 16.27 7.72 15.52
CA LEU A 145 15.53 6.58 14.99
C LEU A 145 16.31 5.26 15.18
N LEU A 146 17.62 5.27 14.94
CA LEU A 146 18.47 4.11 15.21
C LEU A 146 18.52 3.78 16.71
N ALA A 147 18.58 4.78 17.58
CA ALA A 147 18.53 4.58 19.03
C ALA A 147 17.19 3.99 19.49
N ALA A 148 16.07 4.42 18.90
CA ALA A 148 14.75 3.88 19.18
C ALA A 148 14.61 2.43 18.69
N LEU A 149 15.10 2.10 17.49
CA LEU A 149 15.10 0.73 16.95
C LEU A 149 15.95 -0.23 17.77
N LYS A 150 17.04 0.24 18.42
CA LYS A 150 17.80 -0.61 19.36
C LYS A 150 16.98 -1.03 20.58
N LYS A 151 15.92 -0.29 20.92
CA LYS A 151 15.03 -0.61 22.05
C LYS A 151 13.87 -1.52 21.62
N ASP A 152 13.34 -1.31 20.41
CA ASP A 152 12.22 -2.08 19.86
C ASP A 152 12.25 -2.04 18.32
N ASP A 153 12.68 -3.16 17.73
CA ASP A 153 12.76 -3.41 16.28
C ASP A 153 11.65 -4.35 15.78
N SER A 154 10.49 -4.39 16.46
CA SER A 154 9.31 -5.09 15.97
C SER A 154 8.96 -4.71 14.52
N MET A 155 8.32 -5.62 13.78
CA MET A 155 8.01 -5.42 12.35
C MET A 155 7.21 -4.14 12.08
N ALA A 156 6.28 -3.79 12.98
CA ALA A 156 5.55 -2.54 12.89
C ALA A 156 6.49 -1.32 12.99
N ASN A 157 7.44 -1.34 13.93
CA ASN A 157 8.42 -0.27 14.10
C ASN A 157 9.42 -0.20 12.94
N LEU A 158 9.87 -1.32 12.38
CA LEU A 158 10.69 -1.29 11.16
C LEU A 158 9.93 -0.63 10.00
N GLY A 159 8.64 -0.97 9.82
CA GLY A 159 7.79 -0.31 8.83
C GLY A 159 7.75 1.21 9.01
N TYR A 160 7.48 1.68 10.23
CA TYR A 160 7.50 3.11 10.54
C TYR A 160 8.88 3.74 10.32
N ALA A 161 9.95 3.07 10.71
CA ALA A 161 11.31 3.57 10.52
C ALA A 161 11.67 3.71 9.04
N PHE A 162 11.25 2.79 8.18
CA PHE A 162 11.47 2.91 6.74
C PHE A 162 10.77 4.13 6.14
N HIS A 163 9.54 4.41 6.58
CA HIS A 163 8.84 5.64 6.17
C HIS A 163 9.56 6.90 6.62
N VAL A 164 10.02 6.96 7.89
CA VAL A 164 10.80 8.10 8.37
C VAL A 164 12.08 8.26 7.56
N ALA A 165 12.86 7.20 7.43
CA ALA A 165 14.12 7.20 6.69
C ALA A 165 13.95 7.64 5.22
N SER A 166 12.83 7.28 4.59
CA SER A 166 12.53 7.64 3.19
C SER A 166 12.40 9.15 2.93
N VAL A 167 12.14 9.95 3.97
CA VAL A 167 12.02 11.42 3.87
C VAL A 167 13.22 12.17 4.45
N LEU A 168 14.25 11.45 4.88
CA LEU A 168 15.51 12.03 5.33
C LEU A 168 16.44 12.27 4.14
N GLY A 169 17.28 13.30 4.24
CA GLY A 169 18.42 13.46 3.34
C GLY A 169 19.66 12.75 3.89
N GLY A 170 20.64 12.53 3.02
CA GLY A 170 21.94 11.97 3.41
C GLY A 170 21.99 10.44 3.37
N ASN A 171 22.78 9.85 4.27
CA ASN A 171 23.01 8.41 4.30
C ASN A 171 21.85 7.66 4.96
N VAL A 172 21.11 6.88 4.16
CA VAL A 172 20.01 6.02 4.62
C VAL A 172 20.37 4.53 4.68
N SER A 173 21.62 4.16 4.40
CA SER A 173 22.09 2.77 4.39
C SER A 173 21.77 1.99 5.67
N PRO A 174 21.92 2.55 6.89
CA PRO A 174 21.59 1.83 8.12
C PRO A 174 20.15 1.30 8.19
N PHE A 175 19.23 1.90 7.44
CA PHE A 175 17.84 1.44 7.34
C PHE A 175 17.63 0.52 6.15
N THR A 176 18.29 0.75 5.01
CA THR A 176 18.17 -0.17 3.86
C THR A 176 18.74 -1.55 4.17
N ASP A 177 19.77 -1.62 5.01
CA ASP A 177 20.40 -2.88 5.41
C ASP A 177 19.47 -3.74 6.28
N ARG A 178 18.42 -3.14 6.87
CA ARG A 178 17.37 -3.85 7.64
C ARG A 178 16.22 -4.36 6.78
N ILE A 179 16.16 -4.03 5.48
CA ILE A 179 15.05 -4.44 4.63
C ILE A 179 15.01 -5.95 4.50
N GLU A 180 16.15 -6.60 4.26
CA GLU A 180 16.21 -8.06 4.12
C GLU A 180 15.75 -8.76 5.41
N ASP A 181 16.26 -8.31 6.56
CA ASP A 181 15.86 -8.81 7.89
C ASP A 181 14.35 -8.70 8.14
N ALA A 182 13.72 -7.63 7.66
CA ALA A 182 12.27 -7.47 7.74
C ALA A 182 11.56 -8.45 6.80
N ILE A 183 11.96 -8.52 5.52
CA ILE A 183 11.28 -9.33 4.50
C ILE A 183 11.28 -10.83 4.85
N VAL A 184 12.35 -11.35 5.44
CA VAL A 184 12.42 -12.78 5.82
C VAL A 184 11.49 -13.17 6.97
N GLN A 185 10.94 -12.19 7.70
CA GLN A 185 9.98 -12.41 8.78
C GLN A 185 8.52 -12.43 8.32
N ALA A 186 8.26 -12.29 7.02
CA ALA A 186 6.92 -12.41 6.49
C ALA A 186 6.42 -13.86 6.58
N ASP A 187 5.17 -14.02 7.02
CA ASP A 187 4.48 -15.29 7.08
C ASP A 187 4.03 -15.73 5.69
N GLU A 188 4.42 -16.94 5.32
CA GLU A 188 3.92 -17.60 4.12
C GLU A 188 2.60 -18.33 4.42
N VAL A 189 1.55 -18.00 3.66
CA VAL A 189 0.23 -18.61 3.79
C VAL A 189 -0.09 -19.38 2.50
N GLY A 190 -0.23 -20.70 2.64
CA GLY A 190 -0.67 -21.58 1.55
C GLY A 190 0.25 -21.61 0.34
N ASN A 191 1.54 -21.30 0.51
CA ASN A 191 2.55 -21.17 -0.55
C ASN A 191 2.29 -20.10 -1.63
N GLU A 192 1.24 -19.30 -1.47
CA GLU A 192 0.78 -18.35 -2.50
C GLU A 192 0.82 -16.89 -2.03
N LEU A 193 0.82 -16.66 -0.71
CA LEU A 193 0.68 -15.35 -0.09
C LEU A 193 1.82 -15.11 0.89
N LEU A 194 2.28 -13.85 0.94
CA LEU A 194 3.13 -13.34 2.01
C LEU A 194 2.41 -12.21 2.70
N GLN A 195 2.43 -12.23 4.02
CA GLN A 195 1.92 -11.14 4.86
C GLN A 195 2.81 -10.99 6.10
N PHE A 196 2.65 -9.89 6.81
CA PHE A 196 3.23 -9.73 8.14
C PHE A 196 2.17 -9.95 9.21
N GLU A 197 2.62 -10.36 10.40
CA GLU A 197 1.79 -10.34 11.61
C GLU A 197 1.16 -8.95 11.80
N GLY A 198 -0.13 -8.91 12.16
CA GLY A 198 -0.93 -7.68 12.18
C GLY A 198 -1.68 -7.36 10.87
N GLY A 199 -1.49 -8.19 9.83
CA GLY A 199 -2.35 -8.24 8.65
C GLY A 199 -2.18 -7.05 7.69
N LEU A 200 -3.28 -6.64 7.05
CA LEU A 200 -3.25 -5.71 5.91
C LEU A 200 -2.52 -4.40 6.22
N SER A 201 -2.86 -3.75 7.35
CA SER A 201 -2.30 -2.43 7.68
C SER A 201 -0.79 -2.49 7.91
N VAL A 202 -0.31 -3.50 8.65
CA VAL A 202 1.12 -3.69 8.91
C VAL A 202 1.84 -4.06 7.62
N THR A 203 1.30 -5.01 6.87
CA THR A 203 1.87 -5.46 5.59
C THR A 203 2.00 -4.32 4.59
N ALA A 204 0.94 -3.53 4.40
CA ALA A 204 0.96 -2.38 3.50
C ALA A 204 1.92 -1.29 3.99
N THR A 205 2.02 -1.06 5.31
CA THR A 205 2.94 -0.06 5.89
C THR A 205 4.39 -0.45 5.67
N ILE A 206 4.76 -1.71 5.94
CA ILE A 206 6.13 -2.20 5.75
C ILE A 206 6.50 -2.13 4.28
N LEU A 207 5.69 -2.70 3.38
CA LEU A 207 6.00 -2.71 1.94
C LEU A 207 6.09 -1.30 1.38
N SER A 208 5.14 -0.41 1.69
CA SER A 208 5.23 0.98 1.22
C SER A 208 6.46 1.70 1.77
N GLY A 209 6.85 1.45 3.03
CA GLY A 209 8.06 1.99 3.63
C GLY A 209 9.33 1.48 2.92
N VAL A 210 9.42 0.16 2.68
CA VAL A 210 10.53 -0.48 1.96
C VAL A 210 10.73 0.13 0.58
N TYR A 211 9.68 0.23 -0.22
CA TYR A 211 9.78 0.75 -1.59
C TYR A 211 10.08 2.26 -1.61
N ARG A 212 9.50 3.06 -0.70
CA ARG A 212 9.81 4.50 -0.60
C ARG A 212 11.24 4.75 -0.13
N LEU A 213 11.72 3.99 0.85
CA LEU A 213 13.11 4.06 1.31
C LEU A 213 14.08 3.65 0.20
N SER A 214 13.74 2.61 -0.55
CA SER A 214 14.53 2.13 -1.70
C SER A 214 14.61 3.18 -2.81
N GLU A 215 13.51 3.89 -3.10
CA GLU A 215 13.51 5.02 -4.02
C GLU A 215 14.40 6.16 -3.52
N ALA A 216 14.28 6.55 -2.24
CA ALA A 216 15.12 7.57 -1.63
C ALA A 216 16.62 7.20 -1.65
N ALA A 217 16.93 5.92 -1.45
CA ALA A 217 18.28 5.37 -1.53
C ALA A 217 18.79 5.14 -2.97
N LYS A 218 17.90 5.25 -3.97
CA LYS A 218 18.17 4.86 -5.37
C LYS A 218 18.77 3.45 -5.49
N LYS A 219 18.29 2.54 -4.63
CA LYS A 219 18.75 1.15 -4.53
C LYS A 219 17.53 0.25 -4.53
N ALA A 220 17.52 -0.78 -5.37
CA ALA A 220 16.42 -1.74 -5.40
C ALA A 220 16.23 -2.41 -4.03
N PRO A 221 14.98 -2.63 -3.58
CA PRO A 221 14.75 -3.35 -2.34
C PRO A 221 15.15 -4.82 -2.50
N THR A 222 15.70 -5.42 -1.44
CA THR A 222 16.07 -6.84 -1.40
C THR A 222 14.84 -7.73 -1.29
N LEU A 223 14.06 -7.83 -2.37
CA LEU A 223 12.95 -8.77 -2.51
C LEU A 223 13.14 -9.59 -3.79
N SER A 224 12.82 -10.88 -3.75
CA SER A 224 12.73 -11.72 -4.93
C SER A 224 11.44 -11.42 -5.71
N LYS A 225 11.44 -11.69 -7.02
CA LYS A 225 10.23 -11.56 -7.85
C LYS A 225 9.06 -12.40 -7.31
N GLU A 226 9.36 -13.59 -6.79
CA GLU A 226 8.37 -14.47 -6.16
C GLU A 226 7.77 -13.84 -4.91
N GLN A 227 8.59 -13.27 -4.01
CA GLN A 227 8.10 -12.59 -2.81
C GLN A 227 7.17 -11.43 -3.19
N VAL A 228 7.54 -10.62 -4.19
CA VAL A 228 6.70 -9.52 -4.66
C VAL A 228 5.35 -10.04 -5.18
N LEU A 229 5.34 -11.15 -5.91
CA LEU A 229 4.10 -11.78 -6.39
C LEU A 229 3.24 -12.30 -5.23
N LYS A 230 3.84 -12.95 -4.21
CA LYS A 230 3.11 -13.45 -3.02
C LYS A 230 2.49 -12.30 -2.22
N PHE A 231 3.25 -11.22 -1.98
CA PHE A 231 2.70 -10.00 -1.35
C PHE A 231 1.60 -9.36 -2.20
N SER A 232 1.76 -9.33 -3.52
CA SER A 232 0.75 -8.76 -4.43
C SER A 232 -0.55 -9.57 -4.40
N ASN A 233 -0.46 -10.91 -4.40
CA ASN A 233 -1.63 -11.79 -4.23
C ASN A 233 -2.31 -11.53 -2.88
N TYR A 234 -1.54 -11.41 -1.81
CA TYR A 234 -2.09 -11.08 -0.49
C TYR A 234 -2.86 -9.75 -0.54
N LEU A 235 -2.26 -8.68 -1.04
CA LEU A 235 -2.91 -7.37 -1.12
C LEU A 235 -4.19 -7.41 -1.97
N LEU A 236 -4.15 -8.07 -3.13
CA LEU A 236 -5.32 -8.23 -4.01
C LEU A 236 -6.45 -9.04 -3.34
N SER A 237 -6.12 -10.04 -2.51
CA SER A 237 -7.13 -10.79 -1.72
C SER A 237 -7.89 -9.87 -0.74
N ARG A 238 -7.32 -8.72 -0.39
CA ARG A 238 -7.89 -7.75 0.56
C ARG A 238 -8.66 -6.60 -0.09
N LYS A 239 -8.90 -6.64 -1.41
CA LYS A 239 -9.59 -5.57 -2.16
C LYS A 239 -10.95 -5.15 -1.62
N ASN A 240 -11.62 -6.03 -0.86
CA ASN A 240 -12.92 -5.77 -0.23
C ASN A 240 -12.85 -5.08 1.15
N VAL A 241 -11.69 -4.56 1.56
CA VAL A 241 -11.51 -3.83 2.83
C VAL A 241 -12.55 -2.70 3.00
N GLN A 242 -13.12 -2.60 4.20
CA GLN A 242 -14.22 -1.67 4.52
C GLN A 242 -13.79 -0.54 5.47
N GLN A 243 -12.58 -0.59 6.00
CA GLN A 243 -12.03 0.44 6.89
C GLN A 243 -11.32 1.50 6.05
N VAL A 244 -11.59 2.78 6.32
CA VAL A 244 -11.04 3.93 5.56
C VAL A 244 -9.50 3.89 5.54
N LYS A 245 -8.86 3.70 6.70
CA LYS A 245 -7.40 3.53 6.81
C LYS A 245 -6.88 2.36 5.96
N GLY A 246 -7.47 1.18 6.14
CA GLY A 246 -7.04 -0.03 5.44
C GLY A 246 -7.19 0.08 3.91
N ALA A 247 -8.27 0.71 3.45
CA ALA A 247 -8.52 1.00 2.04
C ALA A 247 -7.46 1.94 1.44
N ALA A 248 -7.14 3.03 2.13
CA ALA A 248 -6.14 3.98 1.67
C ALA A 248 -4.75 3.35 1.61
N LEU A 249 -4.34 2.62 2.66
CA LEU A 249 -3.05 1.93 2.69
C LEU A 249 -2.93 0.83 1.64
N LEU A 250 -3.99 0.03 1.44
CA LEU A 250 -4.04 -0.99 0.40
C LEU A 250 -3.83 -0.37 -0.99
N TYR A 251 -4.58 0.68 -1.30
CA TYR A 251 -4.49 1.31 -2.62
C TYR A 251 -3.14 2.02 -2.82
N ASP A 252 -2.57 2.61 -1.77
CA ASP A 252 -1.25 3.23 -1.79
C ASP A 252 -0.17 2.24 -2.21
N VAL A 253 -0.09 1.09 -1.54
CA VAL A 253 0.95 0.10 -1.83
C VAL A 253 0.73 -0.57 -3.18
N LEU A 254 -0.52 -0.84 -3.59
CA LEU A 254 -0.81 -1.36 -4.94
C LEU A 254 -0.35 -0.38 -6.01
N LYS A 255 -0.65 0.92 -5.84
CA LYS A 255 -0.20 1.97 -6.77
C LYS A 255 1.32 2.04 -6.81
N LEU A 256 1.99 2.03 -5.66
CA LEU A 256 3.44 2.03 -5.57
C LEU A 256 4.07 0.84 -6.31
N LEU A 257 3.49 -0.35 -6.18
CA LEU A 257 3.93 -1.55 -6.91
C LEU A 257 3.73 -1.46 -8.44
N THR A 258 2.87 -0.56 -8.92
CA THR A 258 2.70 -0.31 -10.36
C THR A 258 3.59 0.82 -10.91
N THR A 259 4.05 1.74 -10.06
CA THR A 259 4.77 2.95 -10.51
C THR A 259 6.23 3.01 -10.05
N ASN A 260 6.73 2.02 -9.32
CA ASN A 260 8.13 1.98 -8.88
C ASN A 260 9.08 1.52 -9.99
N SER A 261 10.37 1.81 -9.80
CA SER A 261 11.43 1.54 -10.79
C SER A 261 12.04 0.12 -10.70
N TYR A 262 11.54 -0.74 -9.81
CA TYR A 262 12.22 -1.99 -9.44
C TYR A 262 11.42 -3.24 -9.81
N HIS A 263 10.27 -3.45 -9.16
CA HIS A 263 9.42 -4.60 -9.35
C HIS A 263 8.03 -4.12 -9.75
N VAL A 264 7.64 -4.38 -11.00
CA VAL A 264 6.29 -4.09 -11.51
C VAL A 264 5.59 -5.43 -11.78
N PRO A 265 4.74 -5.91 -10.86
CA PRO A 265 4.06 -7.20 -11.01
C PRO A 265 3.01 -7.13 -12.11
N VAL A 266 2.86 -8.24 -12.83
CA VAL A 266 1.95 -8.35 -13.99
C VAL A 266 0.80 -9.29 -13.65
N ALA A 267 -0.43 -8.82 -13.84
CA ALA A 267 -1.64 -9.61 -13.76
C ALA A 267 -2.03 -10.16 -15.14
N ILE A 268 -2.36 -11.45 -15.17
CA ILE A 268 -2.84 -12.14 -16.36
C ILE A 268 -4.22 -12.69 -16.03
N SER A 269 -5.25 -12.20 -16.71
CA SER A 269 -6.64 -12.58 -16.47
C SER A 269 -7.36 -12.87 -17.78
N VAL A 270 -8.40 -13.69 -17.74
CA VAL A 270 -9.26 -13.91 -18.91
C VAL A 270 -10.26 -12.76 -18.99
N SER A 271 -10.36 -12.15 -20.17
CA SER A 271 -11.36 -11.13 -20.47
C SER A 271 -12.58 -11.78 -21.14
N GLY A 272 -13.77 -11.52 -20.60
CA GLY A 272 -15.01 -12.09 -21.11
C GLY A 272 -15.23 -13.55 -20.67
N SER A 273 -16.03 -14.28 -21.45
CA SER A 273 -16.37 -15.68 -21.14
C SER A 273 -15.13 -16.58 -21.29
N SER A 274 -14.78 -17.29 -20.22
CA SER A 274 -13.81 -18.40 -20.28
C SER A 274 -14.39 -19.66 -20.92
N ALA A 275 -15.73 -19.74 -21.05
CA ALA A 275 -16.40 -20.84 -21.72
C ALA A 275 -16.32 -20.67 -23.24
N LEU A 276 -15.60 -21.58 -23.87
CA LEU A 276 -15.51 -21.70 -25.32
C LEU A 276 -16.75 -22.40 -25.88
N SER A 277 -17.36 -21.80 -26.91
CA SER A 277 -18.46 -22.42 -27.66
C SER A 277 -18.22 -22.26 -29.15
N LYS A 278 -19.00 -22.97 -29.98
CA LYS A 278 -18.97 -22.74 -31.44
C LYS A 278 -19.32 -21.29 -31.80
N ALA A 279 -20.15 -20.63 -30.99
CA ALA A 279 -20.55 -19.24 -31.17
C ALA A 279 -19.51 -18.24 -30.62
N ALA A 280 -18.63 -18.68 -29.72
CA ALA A 280 -17.55 -17.88 -29.14
C ALA A 280 -16.28 -18.74 -29.02
N PRO A 281 -15.54 -18.96 -30.13
CA PRO A 281 -14.40 -19.88 -30.18
C PRO A 281 -13.08 -19.26 -29.70
N THR A 282 -13.12 -18.02 -29.20
CA THR A 282 -11.92 -17.24 -28.87
C THR A 282 -11.82 -17.02 -27.37
N VAL A 283 -10.64 -17.28 -26.80
CA VAL A 283 -10.28 -16.80 -25.45
C VAL A 283 -9.53 -15.49 -25.61
N VAL A 284 -9.98 -14.45 -24.90
CA VAL A 284 -9.25 -13.19 -24.81
C VAL A 284 -8.54 -13.15 -23.46
N VAL A 285 -7.23 -12.95 -23.48
CA VAL A 285 -6.44 -12.76 -22.27
C VAL A 285 -6.08 -11.29 -22.15
N GLN A 286 -6.24 -10.76 -20.95
CA GLN A 286 -5.84 -9.42 -20.59
C GLN A 286 -4.56 -9.49 -19.76
N VAL A 287 -3.57 -8.68 -20.15
CA VAL A 287 -2.31 -8.53 -19.44
C VAL A 287 -2.21 -7.09 -18.96
N THR A 288 -2.16 -6.89 -17.64
CA THR A 288 -2.17 -5.56 -17.01
C THR A 288 -1.17 -5.48 -15.87
N ASP A 289 -0.96 -4.28 -15.35
CA ASP A 289 -0.43 -4.12 -14.00
C ASP A 289 -1.48 -4.50 -12.92
N LEU A 290 -1.12 -4.30 -11.65
CA LEU A 290 -2.00 -4.56 -10.51
C LEU A 290 -3.26 -3.69 -10.47
N LEU A 291 -3.29 -2.55 -11.17
CA LEU A 291 -4.38 -1.58 -11.18
C LEU A 291 -5.19 -1.58 -12.50
N GLY A 292 -4.96 -2.60 -13.34
CA GLY A 292 -5.67 -2.79 -14.60
C GLY A 292 -5.18 -1.93 -15.76
N ALA A 293 -4.02 -1.26 -15.63
CA ALA A 293 -3.45 -0.44 -16.70
C ALA A 293 -2.66 -1.30 -17.70
N PRO A 294 -2.60 -0.90 -18.99
CA PRO A 294 -1.85 -1.62 -20.01
C PRO A 294 -0.33 -1.51 -19.78
N LEU A 295 0.39 -2.60 -20.07
CA LEU A 295 1.84 -2.69 -19.91
C LEU A 295 2.59 -2.27 -21.18
N GLY A 296 2.47 -1.01 -21.59
CA GLY A 296 3.17 -0.47 -22.76
C GLY A 296 3.14 -1.39 -24.01
N PRO A 297 4.11 -1.27 -24.93
CA PRO A 297 4.26 -2.23 -26.03
C PRO A 297 4.80 -3.56 -25.50
N SER A 298 4.00 -4.62 -25.58
CA SER A 298 4.40 -5.96 -25.13
C SER A 298 3.97 -7.04 -26.15
N ARG A 299 4.68 -8.18 -26.17
CA ARG A 299 4.37 -9.33 -27.02
C ARG A 299 4.01 -10.51 -26.13
N VAL A 300 2.84 -11.10 -26.37
CA VAL A 300 2.38 -12.30 -25.68
C VAL A 300 2.60 -13.50 -26.60
N LEU A 301 3.32 -14.51 -26.13
CA LEU A 301 3.49 -15.78 -26.83
C LEU A 301 2.67 -16.85 -26.12
N LEU A 302 1.62 -17.34 -26.78
CA LEU A 302 0.89 -18.52 -26.32
C LEU A 302 1.69 -19.77 -26.68
N SER A 303 2.33 -20.39 -25.71
CA SER A 303 3.16 -21.59 -25.94
C SER A 303 2.34 -22.87 -26.08
N LYS A 304 1.20 -22.98 -25.39
CA LYS A 304 0.37 -24.18 -25.38
C LYS A 304 -1.08 -23.84 -25.05
N ALA A 305 -2.02 -24.43 -25.79
CA ALA A 305 -3.44 -24.48 -25.45
C ALA A 305 -3.89 -25.94 -25.46
N VAL A 306 -4.48 -26.40 -24.35
CA VAL A 306 -4.96 -27.77 -24.21
C VAL A 306 -6.43 -27.78 -23.84
N ARG A 307 -7.18 -28.72 -24.44
CA ARG A 307 -8.52 -29.04 -23.98
C ARG A 307 -8.39 -29.99 -22.79
N LEU A 308 -8.70 -29.50 -21.59
CA LEU A 308 -8.84 -30.36 -20.42
C LEU A 308 -10.05 -31.28 -20.66
N ARG A 309 -9.84 -32.59 -20.56
CA ARG A 309 -10.87 -33.62 -20.72
C ARG A 309 -11.46 -33.99 -19.38
#